data_AF-A0A1G0E7H3-F1
#
_entry.id   AF-A0A1G0E7H3-F1
#
_cell.length_a   1.000
_cell.length_b   1.000
_cell.length_c   1.000
_cell.angle_alpha   90.00
_cell.angle_beta   90.00
_cell.angle_gamma   90.00
#
_symmetry.space_group_name_H-M   'P 1'
#
loop_
_entity.id
_entity.type
_entity.pdbx_description
1 polymer ?
#
loop_
_entity_poly.entity_id
_entity_poly.type
_entity_poly.pdbx_seq_one_letter_code
_entity_poly.pdbx_strand_id
1 'polypeptide(L)'
;MMKVDLKKIVEGIEFQGDESQSYLKISSGEVVLFADEAIAAAKSDEDLSVHAEWYREAIVQAREFINNEDDYIPLPSKYEFHEYSVMEEFILSLPIEEQRDELLSLIKGKGAFARFKHGLERFLLQEKWYQYRDQALAALAKGWCRDNGIEFQ
;
A
#
# COMPACT_ATOMS: atom_id res chain seq x y z
N MET A 1 2.12 -20.78 -15.43
CA MET A 1 2.71 -19.62 -14.76
C MET A 1 1.65 -19.08 -13.82
N MET A 2 2.00 -18.78 -12.58
CA MET A 2 1.04 -18.27 -11.59
C MET A 2 0.76 -16.80 -11.90
N LYS A 3 -0.53 -16.41 -11.87
CA LYS A 3 -0.95 -15.02 -12.04
C LYS A 3 -1.50 -14.48 -10.73
N VAL A 4 -1.04 -13.30 -10.34
CA VAL A 4 -1.55 -12.60 -9.15
C VAL A 4 -2.67 -11.66 -9.55
N ASP A 5 -3.65 -11.47 -8.66
CA ASP A 5 -4.66 -10.42 -8.82
C ASP A 5 -4.01 -9.07 -8.53
N LEU A 6 -3.92 -8.20 -9.55
CA LEU A 6 -3.30 -6.89 -9.39
C LEU A 6 -3.99 -6.06 -8.31
N LYS A 7 -5.31 -6.24 -8.12
CA LYS A 7 -6.06 -5.56 -7.08
C LYS A 7 -5.56 -5.94 -5.69
N LYS A 8 -5.18 -7.21 -5.48
CA LYS A 8 -4.60 -7.68 -4.21
C LYS A 8 -3.24 -7.08 -3.94
N ILE A 9 -2.43 -6.85 -4.97
CA ILE A 9 -1.16 -6.14 -4.83
C ILE A 9 -1.41 -4.68 -4.44
N VAL A 10 -2.36 -4.00 -5.09
CA VAL A 10 -2.72 -2.61 -4.74
C VAL A 10 -3.23 -2.52 -3.30
N GLU A 11 -4.18 -3.38 -2.91
CA GLU A 11 -4.68 -3.47 -1.54
C GLU A 11 -3.51 -3.68 -0.55
N GLY A 12 -2.58 -4.60 -0.85
CA GLY A 12 -1.40 -4.83 -0.02
C GLY A 12 -0.47 -3.61 0.13
N ILE A 13 -0.26 -2.84 -0.94
CA ILE A 13 0.52 -1.59 -0.90
C ILE A 13 -0.17 -0.56 -0.01
N GLU A 14 -1.50 -0.43 -0.10
CA GLU A 14 -2.27 0.50 0.74
C GLU A 14 -2.24 0.12 2.22
N PHE A 15 -2.11 -1.17 2.55
CA PHE A 15 -1.99 -1.65 3.93
C PHE A 15 -0.58 -1.54 4.53
N GLN A 16 0.41 -1.04 3.78
CA GLN A 16 1.74 -0.81 4.31
C GLN A 16 1.72 0.22 5.44
N GLY A 17 2.30 -0.14 6.58
CA GLY A 17 2.30 0.66 7.79
C GLY A 17 3.71 0.90 8.33
N ASP A 18 3.79 1.63 9.45
CA ASP A 18 5.04 1.70 10.22
C ASP A 18 5.25 0.43 11.06
N GLU A 19 4.16 -0.26 11.44
CA GLU A 19 4.16 -1.45 12.31
C GLU A 19 3.58 -2.69 11.61
N SER A 20 3.37 -2.61 10.29
CA SER A 20 2.84 -3.70 9.48
C SER A 20 3.41 -3.67 8.06
N GLN A 21 3.73 -4.84 7.53
CA GLN A 21 4.33 -5.01 6.20
C GLN A 21 3.59 -6.08 5.39
N SER A 22 3.29 -5.76 4.12
CA SER A 22 2.64 -6.68 3.17
C SER A 22 3.68 -7.38 2.29
N TYR A 23 3.44 -8.68 2.02
CA TYR A 23 4.29 -9.53 1.19
C TYR A 23 3.45 -10.32 0.20
N LEU A 24 4.03 -10.62 -0.97
CA LEU A 24 3.50 -11.62 -1.88
C LEU A 24 4.16 -12.96 -1.57
N LYS A 25 3.36 -13.98 -1.27
CA LYS A 25 3.80 -15.38 -1.23
C LYS A 25 3.87 -15.94 -2.64
N ILE A 26 5.07 -16.28 -3.13
CA ILE A 26 5.32 -16.66 -4.53
C ILE A 26 4.70 -18.03 -4.85
N SER A 27 4.66 -18.96 -3.89
CA SER A 27 4.10 -20.30 -4.12
C SER A 27 2.58 -20.31 -4.32
N SER A 28 1.85 -19.38 -3.69
CA SER A 28 0.38 -19.31 -3.74
C SER A 28 -0.17 -18.13 -4.52
N GLY A 29 0.60 -17.06 -4.68
CA GLY A 29 0.15 -15.80 -5.29
C GLY A 29 -0.68 -14.94 -4.33
N GLU A 30 -0.68 -15.29 -3.05
CA GLU A 30 -1.42 -14.61 -1.99
C GLU A 30 -0.64 -13.42 -1.45
N VAL A 31 -1.36 -12.32 -1.19
CA VAL A 31 -0.81 -11.16 -0.49
C VAL A 31 -1.15 -11.29 0.99
N VAL A 32 -0.13 -11.29 1.83
CA VAL A 32 -0.23 -11.48 3.29
C VAL A 32 0.31 -10.25 4.00
N LEU A 33 -0.38 -9.80 5.04
CA LEU A 33 0.03 -8.69 5.90
C LEU A 33 0.55 -9.25 7.22
N PHE A 34 1.75 -8.86 7.62
CA PHE A 34 2.32 -9.19 8.92
C PHE A 34 2.44 -7.93 9.77
N ALA A 35 1.90 -7.97 10.99
CA ALA A 35 2.19 -6.99 12.02
C ALA A 35 3.51 -7.32 12.71
N ASP A 36 4.29 -6.29 13.08
CA ASP A 36 5.58 -6.46 13.75
C ASP A 36 5.45 -7.24 15.06
N GLU A 37 4.35 -7.05 15.78
CA GLU A 37 4.02 -7.78 17.00
C GLU A 37 3.90 -9.29 16.75
N ALA A 38 3.21 -9.71 15.69
CA ALA A 38 3.05 -11.12 15.35
C ALA A 38 4.39 -11.76 14.96
N ILE A 39 5.24 -11.02 14.24
CA ILE A 39 6.59 -11.46 13.86
C ILE A 39 7.50 -11.57 15.11
N ALA A 40 7.39 -10.64 16.05
CA ALA A 40 8.13 -10.70 17.31
C ALA A 40 7.70 -11.91 18.16
N ALA A 41 6.38 -12.13 18.31
CA ALA A 41 5.84 -13.27 19.03
C ALA A 41 6.21 -14.60 18.38
N ALA A 42 6.22 -14.67 17.04
CA ALA A 42 6.64 -15.86 16.28
C ALA A 42 8.07 -16.31 16.56
N LYS A 43 8.97 -15.37 16.90
CA LYS A 43 10.38 -15.63 17.26
C LYS A 43 10.56 -16.04 18.73
N SER A 44 9.48 -16.04 19.52
CA SER A 44 9.50 -16.39 20.93
C SER A 44 8.83 -17.74 21.22
N ASP A 45 9.16 -18.32 22.36
CA ASP A 45 8.51 -19.51 22.93
C ASP A 45 7.31 -19.14 23.83
N GLU A 46 6.60 -18.06 23.52
CA GLU A 46 5.41 -17.64 24.26
C GLU A 46 4.29 -18.70 24.18
N ASP A 47 3.62 -18.96 25.30
CA ASP A 47 2.43 -19.81 25.34
C ASP A 47 1.24 -19.08 24.70
N LEU A 48 0.93 -19.46 23.47
CA LEU A 48 -0.13 -18.81 22.71
C LEU A 48 -1.54 -19.29 23.09
N SER A 49 -1.67 -20.34 23.92
CA SER A 49 -2.96 -21.00 24.18
C SER A 49 -4.01 -20.09 24.85
N VAL A 50 -3.54 -19.04 25.52
CA VAL A 50 -4.37 -18.03 26.20
C VAL A 50 -4.91 -16.94 25.28
N HIS A 51 -4.37 -16.84 24.05
CA HIS A 51 -4.72 -15.79 23.12
C HIS A 51 -5.91 -16.16 22.22
N ALA A 52 -6.56 -15.14 21.67
CA ALA A 52 -7.65 -15.31 20.72
C ALA A 52 -7.18 -16.07 19.46
N GLU A 53 -8.10 -16.81 18.83
CA GLU A 53 -7.80 -17.63 17.64
C GLU A 53 -7.14 -16.84 16.51
N TRP A 54 -7.68 -15.67 16.14
CA TRP A 54 -7.13 -14.82 15.09
C TRP A 54 -5.68 -14.39 15.37
N TYR A 55 -5.31 -14.15 16.64
CA TYR A 55 -3.94 -13.76 17.00
C TYR A 55 -2.99 -14.96 16.92
N ARG A 56 -3.47 -16.14 17.34
CA ARG A 56 -2.72 -17.39 17.17
C ARG A 56 -2.48 -17.72 15.70
N GLU A 57 -3.50 -17.55 14.85
CA GLU A 57 -3.39 -17.73 13.40
C GLU A 57 -2.35 -16.79 12.79
N ALA A 58 -2.37 -15.50 13.17
CA ALA A 58 -1.38 -14.53 12.71
C ALA A 58 0.06 -14.93 13.09
N ILE A 59 0.28 -15.42 14.32
CA ILE A 59 1.60 -15.89 14.76
C ILE A 59 2.02 -17.17 14.02
N VAL A 60 1.10 -18.10 13.76
CA VAL A 60 1.39 -19.30 12.96
C VAL A 60 1.82 -18.91 11.55
N GLN A 61 1.10 -18.00 10.89
CA GLN A 61 1.51 -17.49 9.57
C GLN A 61 2.86 -16.77 9.62
N ALA A 62 3.12 -15.97 10.66
CA ALA A 62 4.41 -15.30 10.85
C ALA A 62 5.56 -16.31 11.06
N ARG A 63 5.33 -17.43 11.76
CA ARG A 63 6.30 -18.52 11.89
C ARG A 63 6.56 -19.21 10.55
N GLU A 64 5.52 -19.45 9.74
CA GLU A 64 5.70 -19.98 8.39
C GLU A 64 6.53 -19.04 7.52
N PHE A 65 6.26 -17.74 7.58
CA PHE A 65 7.03 -16.71 6.89
C PHE A 65 8.51 -16.75 7.27
N ILE A 66 8.83 -16.72 8.57
CA ILE A 66 10.23 -16.75 9.06
C ILE A 66 10.96 -18.01 8.60
N ASN A 67 10.28 -19.15 8.55
CA ASN A 67 10.88 -20.42 8.15
C ASN A 67 11.02 -20.58 6.62
N ASN A 68 10.35 -19.74 5.82
CA ASN A 68 10.31 -19.83 4.37
C ASN A 68 10.45 -18.45 3.71
N GLU A 69 11.31 -17.58 4.23
CA GLU A 69 11.43 -16.17 3.82
C GLU A 69 11.66 -16.02 2.30
N ASP A 70 12.38 -16.95 1.67
CA ASP A 70 12.63 -16.99 0.22
C ASP A 70 11.36 -17.14 -0.64
N ASP A 71 10.24 -17.60 -0.07
CA ASP A 71 8.93 -17.71 -0.73
C ASP A 71 8.14 -16.39 -0.67
N TYR A 72 8.71 -15.32 -0.11
CA TYR A 72 8.01 -14.05 0.09
C TYR A 72 8.78 -12.88 -0.50
N ILE A 73 8.07 -12.01 -1.23
CA ILE A 73 8.61 -10.77 -1.76
C ILE A 73 7.89 -9.60 -1.09
N PRO A 74 8.60 -8.67 -0.44
CA PRO A 74 7.96 -7.49 0.15
C PRO A 74 7.31 -6.65 -0.96
N LEU A 75 6.07 -6.22 -0.71
CA LEU A 75 5.42 -5.23 -1.56
C LEU A 75 6.11 -3.87 -1.42
N PRO A 76 5.95 -2.94 -2.39
CA PRO A 76 6.42 -1.57 -2.24
C PRO A 76 5.94 -0.97 -0.93
N SER A 77 6.83 -0.27 -0.24
CA SER A 77 6.51 0.47 0.97
C SER A 77 5.60 1.66 0.69
N LYS A 78 4.92 2.17 1.71
CA LYS A 78 4.11 3.40 1.59
C LYS A 78 4.92 4.62 1.12
N TYR A 79 6.24 4.60 1.29
CA TYR A 79 7.13 5.70 0.88
C TYR A 79 7.44 5.68 -0.62
N GLU A 80 7.39 4.51 -1.26
CA GLU A 80 7.65 4.36 -2.70
C GLU A 80 6.50 4.87 -3.59
N PHE A 81 5.28 4.97 -3.05
CA PHE A 81 4.18 5.59 -3.79
C PHE A 81 4.35 7.10 -3.95
N HIS A 82 5.14 7.75 -3.09
CA HIS A 82 5.39 9.19 -3.14
C HIS A 82 4.09 10.01 -3.30
N GLU A 83 3.11 9.79 -2.43
CA GLU A 83 1.75 10.37 -2.56
C GLU A 83 1.75 11.89 -2.77
N TYR A 84 2.71 12.60 -2.16
CA TYR A 84 2.87 14.05 -2.37
C TYR A 84 3.18 14.41 -3.83
N SER A 85 4.07 13.68 -4.49
CA SER A 85 4.37 13.88 -5.92
C SER A 85 3.17 13.54 -6.79
N VAL A 86 2.43 12.48 -6.46
CA VAL A 86 1.20 12.11 -7.17
C VAL A 86 0.13 13.21 -7.05
N MET A 87 0.04 13.87 -5.88
CA MET A 87 -0.82 15.04 -5.69
C MET A 87 -0.38 16.20 -6.60
N GLU A 88 0.91 16.52 -6.65
CA GLU A 88 1.44 17.58 -7.52
C GLU A 88 1.15 17.31 -8.99
N GLU A 89 1.43 16.10 -9.47
CA GLU A 89 1.18 15.69 -10.86
C GLU A 89 -0.31 15.74 -11.20
N PHE A 90 -1.18 15.29 -10.29
CA PHE A 90 -2.62 15.41 -10.45
C PHE A 90 -3.04 16.87 -10.60
N ILE A 91 -2.58 17.76 -9.72
CA ILE A 91 -2.92 19.18 -9.78
C ILE A 91 -2.45 19.77 -11.11
N LEU A 92 -1.22 19.49 -11.54
CA LEU A 92 -0.68 19.97 -12.80
C LEU A 92 -1.44 19.45 -14.03
N SER A 93 -2.07 18.28 -13.93
CA SER A 93 -2.90 17.70 -15.01
C SER A 93 -4.26 18.37 -15.19
N LEU A 94 -4.73 19.18 -14.22
CA LEU A 94 -6.04 19.82 -14.30
C LEU A 94 -6.08 20.85 -15.43
N PRO A 95 -7.19 20.97 -16.18
CA PRO A 95 -7.25 21.89 -17.33
C PRO A 95 -7.39 23.37 -16.91
N ILE A 96 -7.98 23.65 -15.75
CA ILE A 96 -8.32 25.01 -15.31
C ILE A 96 -7.18 25.59 -14.46
N GLU A 97 -6.57 26.67 -14.95
CA GLU A 97 -5.41 27.31 -14.32
C GLU A 97 -5.67 27.78 -12.88
N GLU A 98 -6.80 28.44 -12.64
CA GLU A 98 -7.19 28.90 -11.30
C GLU A 98 -7.27 27.74 -10.28
N GLN A 99 -7.76 26.57 -10.71
CA GLN A 99 -7.80 25.38 -9.85
C GLN A 99 -6.40 24.87 -9.52
N ARG A 100 -5.49 24.88 -10.52
CA ARG A 100 -4.10 24.47 -10.33
C ARG A 100 -3.39 25.36 -9.32
N ASP A 101 -3.43 26.66 -9.55
CA ASP A 101 -2.72 27.64 -8.73
C ASP A 101 -3.17 27.59 -7.28
N GLU A 102 -4.48 27.49 -7.06
CA GLU A 102 -5.02 27.37 -5.71
C GLU A 102 -4.58 26.07 -5.04
N LEU A 103 -4.77 24.92 -5.70
CA LEU A 103 -4.44 23.62 -5.11
C LEU A 103 -2.93 23.49 -4.84
N LEU A 104 -2.07 23.99 -5.73
CA LEU A 104 -0.62 24.06 -5.51
C LEU A 104 -0.25 24.91 -4.29
N SER A 105 -1.00 25.97 -4.02
CA SER A 105 -0.79 26.78 -2.81
C SER A 105 -1.18 26.03 -1.52
N LEU A 106 -2.22 25.18 -1.59
CA LEU A 106 -2.77 24.45 -0.45
C LEU A 106 -1.89 23.30 0.03
N ILE A 107 -1.15 22.66 -0.88
CA ILE A 107 -0.29 21.50 -0.59
C ILE A 107 1.07 21.87 0.03
N LYS A 108 1.32 23.14 0.38
CA LYS A 108 2.59 23.56 0.98
C LYS A 108 2.57 23.43 2.49
N GLY A 109 3.63 22.87 3.07
CA GLY A 109 3.87 22.86 4.53
C GLY A 109 2.94 21.96 5.35
N LYS A 110 2.96 22.14 6.69
CA LYS A 110 2.20 21.29 7.62
C LYS A 110 0.69 21.38 7.36
N GLY A 111 0.04 20.23 7.29
CA GLY A 111 -1.41 20.13 7.01
C GLY A 111 -1.78 20.15 5.53
N ALA A 112 -0.81 20.02 4.62
CA ALA A 112 -1.01 19.96 3.17
C ALA A 112 -2.12 19.00 2.75
N PHE A 113 -2.09 17.75 3.23
CA PHE A 113 -3.09 16.73 2.90
C PHE A 113 -4.52 17.13 3.29
N ALA A 114 -4.70 17.70 4.48
CA ALA A 114 -6.03 18.13 4.91
C ALA A 114 -6.53 19.28 4.03
N ARG A 115 -5.70 20.30 3.78
CA ARG A 115 -6.05 21.43 2.91
C ARG A 115 -6.33 21.00 1.47
N PHE A 116 -5.56 20.07 0.95
CA PHE A 116 -5.78 19.49 -0.37
C PHE A 116 -7.16 18.86 -0.48
N LYS A 117 -7.56 18.00 0.48
CA LYS A 117 -8.90 17.39 0.52
C LYS A 117 -10.02 18.45 0.53
N HIS A 118 -9.89 19.49 1.34
CA HIS A 118 -10.86 20.60 1.34
C HIS A 118 -10.91 21.34 -0.01
N GLY A 119 -9.76 21.53 -0.66
CA GLY A 119 -9.69 22.12 -2.00
C GLY A 119 -10.38 21.25 -3.05
N LEU A 120 -10.15 19.93 -3.01
CA LEU A 120 -10.84 18.98 -3.89
C LEU A 120 -12.35 19.07 -3.73
N GLU A 121 -12.85 19.14 -2.49
CA GLU A 121 -14.28 19.29 -2.19
C GLU A 121 -14.87 20.56 -2.77
N ARG A 122 -14.19 21.70 -2.57
CA ARG A 122 -14.62 22.98 -3.10
C ARG A 122 -14.73 22.99 -4.63
N PHE A 123 -13.82 22.31 -5.32
CA PHE A 123 -13.77 22.26 -6.78
C PHE A 123 -14.50 21.05 -7.40
N LEU A 124 -15.13 20.20 -6.59
CA LEU A 124 -15.79 18.96 -7.03
C LEU A 124 -14.83 18.02 -7.78
N LEU A 125 -13.59 17.91 -7.30
CA LEU A 125 -12.51 17.14 -7.91
C LEU A 125 -12.20 15.82 -7.20
N GLN A 126 -12.93 15.45 -6.13
CA GLN A 126 -12.62 14.26 -5.32
C GLN A 126 -12.62 12.98 -6.15
N GLU A 127 -13.66 12.78 -6.97
CA GLU A 127 -13.75 11.58 -7.83
C GLU A 127 -12.60 11.52 -8.85
N LYS A 128 -12.23 12.67 -9.45
CA LYS A 128 -11.09 12.73 -10.36
C LYS A 128 -9.78 12.42 -9.65
N TRP A 129 -9.62 12.91 -8.43
CA TRP A 129 -8.45 12.61 -7.61
C TRP A 129 -8.37 11.12 -7.28
N TYR A 130 -9.46 10.50 -6.83
CA TYR A 130 -9.45 9.06 -6.51
C TYR A 130 -9.13 8.22 -7.74
N GLN A 131 -9.73 8.52 -8.89
CA GLN A 131 -9.41 7.83 -10.14
C GLN A 131 -7.93 7.98 -10.53
N TYR A 132 -7.36 9.18 -10.37
CA TYR A 132 -5.95 9.44 -10.66
C TYR A 132 -5.03 8.67 -9.71
N ARG A 133 -5.32 8.73 -8.40
CA ARG A 133 -4.56 8.03 -7.36
C ARG A 133 -4.58 6.52 -7.58
N ASP A 134 -5.75 5.95 -7.87
CA ASP A 134 -5.91 4.52 -8.12
C ASP A 134 -5.14 4.07 -9.38
N GLN A 135 -5.12 4.90 -10.42
CA GLN A 135 -4.30 4.66 -11.62
C GLN A 135 -2.81 4.70 -11.31
N ALA A 136 -2.35 5.66 -10.50
CA ALA A 136 -0.96 5.76 -10.08
C ALA A 136 -0.55 4.55 -9.22
N LEU A 137 -1.39 4.12 -8.26
CA LEU A 137 -1.17 2.91 -7.46
C LEU A 137 -1.11 1.65 -8.35
N ALA A 138 -2.03 1.53 -9.30
CA ALA A 138 -2.01 0.41 -10.25
C ALA A 138 -0.75 0.44 -11.14
N ALA A 139 -0.24 1.62 -11.51
CA ALA A 139 1.00 1.75 -12.26
C ALA A 139 2.21 1.31 -11.42
N LEU A 140 2.28 1.70 -10.15
CA LEU A 140 3.30 1.24 -9.20
C LEU A 140 3.27 -0.29 -9.05
N ALA A 141 2.08 -0.86 -8.78
CA ALA A 141 1.90 -2.31 -8.64
C ALA A 141 2.34 -3.08 -9.90
N LYS A 142 1.98 -2.58 -11.09
CA LYS A 142 2.41 -3.16 -12.37
C LYS A 142 3.93 -3.05 -12.59
N GLY A 143 4.53 -1.92 -12.18
CA GLY A 143 5.98 -1.73 -12.17
C GLY A 143 6.65 -2.81 -11.33
N TRP A 144 6.27 -2.89 -10.07
CA TRP A 144 6.79 -3.87 -9.12
C TRP A 144 6.61 -5.31 -9.59
N CYS A 145 5.45 -5.68 -10.15
CA CYS A 145 5.25 -7.03 -10.69
C CYS A 145 6.23 -7.34 -11.83
N ARG A 146 6.44 -6.40 -12.76
CA ARG A 146 7.38 -6.58 -13.88
C ARG A 146 8.82 -6.70 -13.40
N ASP A 147 9.22 -5.89 -12.44
CA ASP A 147 10.58 -5.89 -11.87
C ASP A 147 10.90 -7.22 -11.17
N ASN A 148 9.88 -7.90 -10.64
CA ASN A 148 9.98 -9.21 -9.99
C ASN A 148 9.62 -10.39 -10.92
N GLY A 149 9.33 -10.16 -12.20
CA GLY A 149 8.98 -11.22 -13.16
C GLY A 149 7.64 -11.91 -12.88
N ILE A 150 6.71 -11.23 -12.21
CA ILE A 150 5.40 -11.74 -11.81
C ILE A 150 4.36 -11.42 -12.88
N GLU A 151 3.64 -12.45 -13.35
CA GLU A 151 2.46 -12.25 -14.19
C GLU A 151 1.26 -11.82 -13.32
N PHE A 152 0.46 -10.89 -13.82
CA PHE A 152 -0.73 -10.39 -13.13
C PHE A 152 -1.95 -10.36 -14.06
N GLN A 153 -3.13 -10.34 -13.46
CA GLN A 153 -4.43 -10.16 -14.11
C GLN A 153 -5.23 -9.04 -13.48
#